data_AF-A0A967D569-F1
#
_entry.id   AF-A0A967D569-F1
#
_cell.length_a   1.000
_cell.length_b   1.000
_cell.length_c   1.000
_cell.angle_alpha   90.00
_cell.angle_beta   90.00
_cell.angle_gamma   90.00
#
_symmetry.space_group_name_H-M   'P 1'
#
loop_
_entity.id
_entity.type
_entity.pdbx_description
1 polymer ?
#
loop_
_entity_poly.entity_id
_entity_poly.type
_entity_poly.pdbx_seq_one_letter_code
_entity_poly.pdbx_strand_id
1 'polypeptide(L)' 'YDDSKQINIGSGHEVSIKDLASKISNAVGFKGEIIWDSSKPDGTMRKVLDSSKIANLGWKPLISLDQGIASTVEWYLQNK' A
#
# COMPACT_ATOMS: atom_id res chain seq x y z
N TYR A 1 2.71 -25.99 -8.53
CA TYR A 1 4.00 -25.38 -8.15
C TYR A 1 4.33 -26.03 -6.84
N ASP A 2 5.32 -26.90 -6.84
CA ASP A 2 5.51 -27.89 -5.76
C ASP A 2 6.89 -27.77 -5.11
N ASP A 3 7.53 -26.59 -5.26
CA ASP A 3 8.81 -26.27 -4.66
C ASP A 3 8.62 -25.82 -3.20
N SER A 4 9.50 -26.30 -2.31
CA SER A 4 9.43 -26.14 -0.86
C SER A 4 9.81 -24.75 -0.36
N LYS A 5 10.31 -23.87 -1.23
CA LYS A 5 10.70 -22.51 -0.88
C LYS A 5 9.49 -21.57 -0.76
N GLN A 6 9.50 -20.75 0.29
CA GLN A 6 8.54 -19.65 0.48
C GLN A 6 8.46 -18.74 -0.76
N ILE A 7 7.28 -18.15 -0.98
CA ILE A 7 7.03 -17.17 -2.04
C ILE A 7 6.55 -15.87 -1.40
N ASN A 8 7.25 -14.81 -1.74
CA ASN A 8 6.85 -13.45 -1.45
C ASN A 8 5.68 -13.03 -2.34
N ILE A 9 4.56 -12.62 -1.74
CA ILE A 9 3.40 -12.08 -2.45
C ILE A 9 3.30 -10.60 -2.13
N GLY A 10 3.54 -9.76 -3.13
CA GLY A 10 3.52 -8.31 -2.98
C GLY A 10 3.58 -7.64 -4.34
N SER A 11 3.21 -6.36 -4.37
CA SER A 11 3.19 -5.59 -5.61
C SER A 11 4.59 -5.32 -6.18
N GLY A 12 5.65 -5.43 -5.38
CA GLY A 12 7.00 -4.99 -5.75
C GLY A 12 7.14 -3.47 -5.85
N HIS A 13 6.09 -2.73 -5.52
CA HIS A 13 6.06 -1.26 -5.54
C HIS A 13 6.11 -0.72 -4.10
N GLU A 14 6.70 0.46 -3.94
CA GLU A 14 6.76 1.18 -2.68
C GLU A 14 6.02 2.52 -2.76
N VAL A 15 5.63 3.05 -1.60
CA VAL A 15 4.99 4.36 -1.45
C VAL A 15 5.51 5.01 -0.19
N SER A 16 5.76 6.31 -0.22
CA SER A 16 6.13 7.04 1.00
C SER A 16 4.92 7.15 1.94
N ILE A 17 5.17 7.28 3.24
CA ILE A 17 4.08 7.52 4.21
C ILE A 17 3.33 8.81 3.87
N LYS A 18 4.05 9.83 3.39
CA LYS A 18 3.47 11.11 2.98
C LYS A 18 2.51 10.96 1.80
N ASP A 19 2.90 10.22 0.77
CA ASP A 19 2.04 10.00 -0.39
C ASP A 19 0.84 9.13 -0.04
N LEU A 20 1.04 8.09 0.77
CA LEU A 20 -0.05 7.23 1.24
C LEU A 20 -1.08 8.02 2.04
N ALA A 21 -0.63 8.82 3.02
CA ALA A 21 -1.51 9.68 3.82
C ALA A 21 -2.27 10.68 2.94
N SER A 22 -1.59 11.27 1.95
CA SER A 22 -2.20 12.21 1.01
C SER A 22 -3.27 11.54 0.12
N LYS A 23 -2.99 10.34 -0.39
CA LYS A 23 -3.95 9.54 -1.19
C LYS A 23 -5.21 9.20 -0.38
N ILE A 24 -5.03 8.73 0.85
CA ILE A 24 -6.15 8.40 1.75
C ILE A 24 -6.96 9.66 2.09
N SER A 25 -6.28 10.75 2.47
CA SER A 25 -6.91 12.05 2.76
C SER A 25 -7.79 12.53 1.62
N ASN A 26 -7.29 12.46 0.39
CA ASN A 26 -8.05 12.82 -0.80
C ASN A 26 -9.25 11.89 -1.01
N ALA A 27 -9.06 10.58 -0.86
CA ALA A 27 -10.12 9.59 -1.06
C ALA A 27 -11.28 9.75 -0.07
N VAL A 28 -11.01 10.13 1.18
CA VAL A 28 -12.04 10.39 2.20
C VAL A 28 -12.64 11.80 2.13
N GLY A 29 -12.12 12.67 1.25
CA GLY A 29 -12.58 14.05 1.10
C GLY A 29 -12.16 14.99 2.24
N PHE A 30 -11.09 14.67 2.98
CA PHE A 30 -10.58 15.49 4.07
C PHE A 30 -10.12 16.87 3.56
N LYS A 31 -10.51 17.93 4.27
CA LYS A 31 -10.21 19.34 3.91
C LYS A 31 -9.27 20.05 4.89
N GLY A 32 -8.83 19.35 5.95
CA GLY A 32 -7.86 19.89 6.89
C GLY A 32 -6.42 19.72 6.40
N GLU A 33 -5.48 19.94 7.32
CA GLU A 33 -4.05 19.79 7.07
C GLU A 33 -3.51 18.52 7.73
N ILE A 34 -2.60 17.82 7.04
CA ILE A 34 -1.84 16.71 7.60
C ILE A 34 -0.59 17.27 8.26
N ILE A 35 -0.53 17.22 9.59
CA ILE A 35 0.61 17.69 10.38
C ILE A 35 1.61 16.55 10.57
N TRP A 36 2.88 16.81 10.27
CA TRP A 36 3.99 15.87 10.42
C TRP A 36 4.84 16.25 11.62
N ASP A 37 4.86 15.41 12.66
CA ASP A 37 5.67 15.63 13.86
C ASP A 37 7.05 14.97 13.71
N SER A 38 8.06 15.76 13.33
CA SER A 38 9.45 15.30 13.19
C SER A 38 10.18 15.10 14.52
N SER A 39 9.54 15.36 15.67
CA SER A 39 10.10 14.99 16.97
C SER A 39 10.02 13.48 17.23
N LYS A 40 9.21 12.75 16.46
CA LYS A 40 9.07 11.30 16.55
C LYS A 40 10.09 10.61 15.64
N PRO A 41 10.67 9.48 16.07
CA PRO A 41 11.61 8.75 15.24
C PRO A 41 10.90 8.10 14.06
N ASP A 42 11.53 8.16 12.89
CA ASP A 42 11.12 7.39 11.73
C ASP A 42 11.45 5.90 11.92
N GLY A 43 10.65 5.05 11.26
CA GLY A 43 10.95 3.63 11.11
C GLY A 43 12.06 3.37 10.09
N THR A 44 12.20 2.12 9.65
CA THR A 44 13.12 1.78 8.56
C THR A 44 12.76 2.57 7.29
N MET A 45 13.73 3.29 6.73
CA MET A 45 13.55 4.19 5.58
C MET A 45 12.91 3.52 4.37
N ARG A 46 13.20 2.23 4.15
CA ARG A 46 12.69 1.48 3.02
C ARG A 46 12.31 0.07 3.44
N LYS A 47 11.09 -0.35 3.11
CA LYS A 47 10.60 -1.71 3.31
C LYS A 47 9.77 -2.13 2.10
N VAL A 48 10.38 -2.91 1.22
CA VAL A 48 9.76 -3.44 0.02
C VAL A 48 10.07 -4.93 -0.10
N LEU A 49 9.11 -5.69 -0.60
CA LEU A 49 9.24 -7.13 -0.79
C LEU A 49 9.72 -7.42 -2.22
N ASP A 50 10.75 -8.25 -2.37
CA ASP A 50 11.09 -8.81 -3.68
C ASP A 50 10.07 -9.89 -4.05
N SER A 51 9.18 -9.57 -5.00
CA SER A 51 8.16 -10.47 -5.54
C SER A 51 8.50 -11.02 -6.93
N SER A 52 9.77 -10.94 -7.36
CA SER A 52 10.23 -11.46 -8.66
C SER A 52 9.86 -12.92 -8.89
N LYS A 53 9.98 -13.76 -7.85
CA LYS A 53 9.65 -15.19 -7.93
C LYS A 53 8.20 -15.44 -8.34
N ILE A 54 7.23 -14.76 -7.71
CA ILE A 54 5.82 -14.96 -8.05
C ILE A 54 5.46 -14.32 -9.38
N ALA A 55 6.10 -13.20 -9.72
CA ALA A 55 5.96 -12.56 -11.03
C ALA A 55 6.40 -13.47 -12.18
N ASN A 56 7.52 -14.18 -12.01
CA ASN A 56 8.04 -15.15 -12.99
C ASN A 56 7.13 -16.38 -13.12
N LEU A 57 6.30 -16.69 -12.12
CA LEU A 57 5.27 -17.72 -12.20
C LEU A 57 3.98 -17.23 -12.89
N GLY A 58 3.97 -16.00 -13.41
CA GLY A 58 2.86 -15.42 -14.17
C GLY A 58 1.81 -14.69 -13.33
N TRP A 59 1.99 -14.64 -12.00
CA TRP A 59 1.10 -13.85 -11.14
C TRP A 59 1.46 -12.37 -11.17
N LYS A 60 0.46 -11.50 -11.14
CA LYS A 60 0.65 -10.07 -10.97
C LYS A 60 -0.48 -9.48 -10.12
N PRO A 61 -0.23 -8.43 -9.32
CA PRO A 61 -1.30 -7.71 -8.65
C PRO A 61 -2.25 -7.10 -9.69
N LEU A 62 -3.55 -7.22 -9.46
CA LEU A 62 -4.58 -6.70 -10.36
C LEU A 62 -5.11 -5.33 -9.94
N ILE A 63 -4.99 -5.01 -8.65
CA ILE A 63 -5.53 -3.80 -8.04
C ILE A 63 -4.35 -2.87 -7.74
N SER A 64 -4.37 -1.67 -8.29
CA SER A 64 -3.39 -0.63 -7.96
C SER A 64 -3.64 -0.09 -6.55
N LEU A 65 -2.64 0.60 -5.97
CA LEU A 65 -2.82 1.24 -4.66
C LEU A 65 -3.99 2.22 -4.65
N ASP A 66 -4.13 3.05 -5.69
CA ASP A 66 -5.20 4.03 -5.79
C ASP A 66 -6.59 3.38 -5.92
N GLN A 67 -6.71 2.31 -6.72
CA GLN A 67 -7.95 1.53 -6.84
C GLN A 67 -8.33 0.89 -5.50
N GLY A 68 -7.35 0.29 -4.81
CA GLY A 68 -7.57 -0.35 -3.51
C GLY A 68 -7.96 0.64 -2.42
N ILE A 69 -7.34 1.82 -2.38
CA ILE A 69 -7.72 2.89 -1.44
C ILE A 69 -9.16 3.33 -1.69
N ALA A 70 -9.51 3.63 -2.95
CA ALA A 70 -10.85 4.12 -3.29
C ALA A 70 -11.95 3.11 -2.90
N SER A 71 -11.81 1.85 -3.28
CA SER A 71 -12.81 0.82 -2.97
C SER A 71 -12.89 0.50 -1.47
N THR A 72 -11.76 0.55 -0.76
CA THR A 72 -11.75 0.32 0.70
C THR A 72 -12.44 1.47 1.44
N VAL A 73 -12.21 2.71 1.04
CA VAL A 73 -12.89 3.89 1.61
C VAL A 73 -14.39 3.81 1.35
N GLU A 74 -14.79 3.50 0.12
CA GLU A 74 -16.20 3.31 -0.24
C GLU A 74 -16.86 2.23 0.62
N TRP A 75 -16.23 1.05 0.71
CA TRP A 75 -16.72 -0.04 1.54
C TRP A 75 -16.87 0.39 3.01
N TYR A 76 -15.86 1.06 3.59
CA TYR A 76 -15.91 1.52 4.97
C TYR A 76 -17.08 2.49 5.23
N LEU A 77 -17.34 3.42 4.30
CA LEU A 77 -18.44 4.38 4.42
C LEU A 77 -19.82 3.72 4.31
N GLN A 78 -19.94 2.63 3.55
CA GLN A 78 -21.18 1.87 3.40
C GLN A 78 -21.46 0.91 4.57
N ASN A 79 -20.46 0.60 5.40
CA ASN A 79 -20.53 -0.43 6.45
C ASN A 79 -20.21 0.12 7.85
N LYS A 80 -20.54 1.38 8.12
CA LYS A 80 -20.42 1.99 9.45
C LYS A 80 -21.46 1.46 10.43
#